data_AF-A0A8H4V092-F1
#
_entry.id   AF-A0A8H4V092-F1
#
_cell.length_a   1.000
_cell.length_b   1.000
_cell.length_c   1.000
_cell.angle_alpha   90.00
_cell.angle_beta   90.00
_cell.angle_gamma   90.00
#
_symmetry.space_group_name_H-M   'P 1'
#
loop_
_entity.id
_entity.type
_entity.pdbx_description
1 polymer ?
#
loop_
_entity_poly.entity_id
_entity_poly.type
_entity_poly.pdbx_seq_one_letter_code
_entity_poly.pdbx_strand_id
1 'polypeptide(L)'
;MWTAALIWFWVSLMALCISPFLFNPHQFSWNDFFIDYRDYLRWLSRGNSRSHNSSWIAFCRLSRTRITGYKRKVLGVPSEKLSGDVPRARITNIFFSEILGPLVLVAVTLVPYLYINARTGVTQNNPQATNALIRIGIVALAPIGVNAGVAGAMFGMACCMGPLFSMCCKKFGSVLAAIAHGIAVIMLLAIFEVMFFLENWSFPRCVLGMISMAAIQRFVYKLIIALALTREFKHDQSNIAWWTGKWYNMGWHSLSQPGREFLCKITELGYFAGDFVLGHLLLFAMLPSLCVPYIDRFHSVILFWLRPSRQIRPPIYSLKQSKLRRRR
;
A
#
# COMPACT_ATOMS: atom_id res chain seq x y z
N MET A 1 -31.30 -6.20 -12.86
CA MET A 1 -30.54 -7.43 -12.53
C MET A 1 -30.11 -7.38 -11.06
N TRP A 2 -30.99 -7.78 -10.13
CA TRP A 2 -30.63 -8.03 -8.73
C TRP A 2 -31.15 -9.41 -8.39
N THR A 3 -30.32 -10.44 -8.57
CA THR A 3 -30.64 -11.79 -8.10
C THR A 3 -30.29 -11.86 -6.61
N ALA A 4 -30.99 -12.68 -5.83
CA ALA A 4 -30.75 -12.84 -4.40
C ALA A 4 -29.27 -13.20 -4.09
N ALA A 5 -28.62 -13.95 -4.97
CA ALA A 5 -27.20 -14.29 -4.88
C ALA A 5 -26.28 -13.06 -4.97
N LEU A 6 -26.58 -12.10 -5.84
CA LEU A 6 -25.80 -10.87 -5.97
C LEU A 6 -25.96 -9.98 -4.73
N ILE A 7 -27.15 -9.94 -4.13
CA ILE A 7 -27.38 -9.20 -2.87
C ILE A 7 -26.50 -9.78 -1.75
N TRP A 8 -26.51 -11.10 -1.58
CA TRP A 8 -25.67 -11.78 -0.58
C TRP A 8 -24.17 -11.56 -0.81
N PHE A 9 -23.72 -11.53 -2.06
CA PHE A 9 -22.34 -11.19 -2.41
C PHE A 9 -21.96 -9.79 -1.91
N TRP A 10 -22.78 -8.77 -2.17
CA TRP A 10 -22.53 -7.40 -1.74
C TRP A 10 -22.55 -7.24 -0.21
N VAL A 11 -23.50 -7.89 0.47
CA VAL A 11 -23.57 -7.88 1.94
C VAL A 11 -22.30 -8.48 2.54
N SER A 12 -21.86 -9.64 2.02
CA SER A 12 -20.66 -10.33 2.52
C SER A 12 -19.39 -9.51 2.26
N LEU A 13 -19.27 -8.92 1.07
CA LEU A 13 -18.15 -8.06 0.71
C LEU A 13 -18.08 -6.82 1.61
N MET A 14 -19.21 -6.15 1.82
CA MET A 14 -19.28 -4.98 2.69
C MET A 14 -18.96 -5.33 4.14
N ALA A 15 -19.43 -6.48 4.64
CA ALA A 15 -19.10 -6.97 5.98
C ALA A 15 -17.60 -7.19 6.17
N LEU A 16 -16.92 -7.79 5.18
CA LEU A 16 -15.47 -7.98 5.21
C LEU A 16 -14.72 -6.64 5.21
N CYS A 17 -15.15 -5.67 4.38
CA CYS A 17 -14.53 -4.35 4.31
C CYS A 17 -14.71 -3.53 5.59
N ILE A 18 -15.87 -3.62 6.25
CA ILE A 18 -16.20 -2.85 7.46
C ILE A 18 -15.65 -3.53 8.72
N SER A 19 -15.45 -4.85 8.74
CA SER A 19 -15.05 -5.59 9.94
C SER A 19 -13.83 -5.02 10.69
N PRO A 20 -12.71 -4.60 10.05
CA PRO A 20 -11.56 -4.07 10.79
C PRO A 20 -11.88 -2.75 11.51
N PHE A 21 -12.88 -2.03 11.02
CA PHE A 21 -13.33 -0.73 11.51
C PHE A 21 -14.43 -0.85 12.56
N LEU A 22 -15.32 -1.82 12.40
CA LEU A 22 -16.38 -2.12 13.36
C LEU A 22 -15.83 -2.54 14.72
N PHE A 23 -14.66 -3.17 14.78
CA PHE A 23 -14.06 -3.56 16.05
C PHE A 23 -13.15 -2.49 16.67
N ASN A 24 -12.96 -1.34 16.00
CA ASN A 24 -12.26 -0.19 16.57
C ASN A 24 -13.28 0.74 17.28
N PRO A 25 -13.27 0.84 18.62
CA PRO A 25 -14.26 1.59 19.39
C PRO A 25 -14.30 3.09 19.08
N HIS A 26 -13.26 3.65 18.47
CA HIS A 26 -13.18 5.08 18.15
C HIS A 26 -13.62 5.40 16.72
N GLN A 27 -13.82 4.39 15.88
CA GLN A 27 -13.95 4.57 14.43
C GLN A 27 -15.23 5.30 13.99
N PHE A 28 -16.32 5.18 14.77
CA PHE A 28 -17.60 5.83 14.50
C PHE A 28 -17.85 7.07 15.38
N SER A 29 -16.83 7.56 16.09
CA SER A 29 -16.84 8.87 16.76
C SER A 29 -16.41 9.95 15.76
N TRP A 30 -17.22 11.01 15.58
CA TRP A 30 -16.96 12.04 14.58
C TRP A 30 -15.55 12.63 14.68
N ASN A 31 -15.16 13.09 15.88
CA ASN A 31 -13.86 13.71 16.08
C ASN A 31 -12.71 12.72 15.97
N ASP A 32 -12.88 11.50 16.50
CA ASP A 32 -11.82 10.50 16.50
C ASP A 32 -11.59 9.94 15.10
N PHE A 33 -12.64 9.78 14.30
CA PHE A 33 -12.55 9.39 12.88
C PHE A 33 -11.62 10.31 12.08
N PHE A 34 -11.79 11.64 12.20
CA PHE A 34 -10.92 12.60 11.48
C PHE A 34 -9.50 12.64 12.06
N ILE A 35 -9.34 12.38 13.37
CA ILE A 35 -8.01 12.27 13.99
C ILE A 35 -7.29 11.03 13.42
N ASP A 36 -7.97 9.90 13.35
CA ASP A 36 -7.44 8.63 12.82
C ASP A 36 -7.11 8.77 11.34
N TYR A 37 -7.96 9.42 10.54
CA TYR A 37 -7.68 9.69 9.13
C TYR A 37 -6.42 10.57 8.99
N ARG A 38 -6.30 11.66 9.76
CA ARG A 38 -5.09 12.49 9.75
C ARG A 38 -3.85 11.69 10.14
N ASP A 39 -3.95 10.82 11.13
CA ASP A 39 -2.84 10.00 11.59
C ASP A 39 -2.48 8.88 10.60
N TYR A 40 -3.45 8.35 9.83
CA TYR A 40 -3.23 7.49 8.67
C TYR A 40 -2.42 8.20 7.56
N LEU A 41 -2.79 9.43 7.19
CA LEU A 41 -2.03 10.21 6.20
C LEU A 41 -0.59 10.52 6.68
N ARG A 42 -0.43 10.80 7.98
CA ARG A 42 0.89 10.96 8.59
C ARG A 42 1.68 9.65 8.60
N TRP A 43 1.02 8.52 8.84
CA TRP A 43 1.65 7.21 8.83
C TRP A 43 2.17 6.84 7.43
N LEU A 44 1.40 7.15 6.37
CA LEU A 44 1.81 6.98 4.97
C LEU A 44 3.05 7.81 4.59
N SER A 45 3.14 9.04 5.10
CA SER A 45 4.17 10.00 4.68
C SER A 45 5.46 9.98 5.52
N ARG A 46 5.45 9.34 6.70
CA ARG A 46 6.60 9.24 7.61
C ARG A 46 7.59 8.16 7.19
N GLY A 47 8.82 8.25 7.70
CA GLY A 47 9.83 7.19 7.56
C GLY A 47 10.79 7.33 6.36
N ASN A 48 10.51 8.22 5.40
CA ASN A 48 11.31 8.32 4.18
C ASN A 48 12.67 9.03 4.35
N SER A 49 12.81 10.00 5.26
CA SER A 49 14.09 10.71 5.49
C SER A 49 14.65 10.56 6.89
N ARG A 50 13.85 10.02 7.81
CA ARG A 50 14.23 9.69 9.17
C ARG A 50 13.47 8.45 9.56
N SER A 51 14.16 7.49 10.16
CA SER A 51 13.56 6.25 10.64
C SER A 51 12.44 6.56 11.62
N HIS A 52 11.29 5.92 11.43
CA HIS A 52 10.15 6.06 12.32
C HIS A 52 9.40 4.73 12.41
N ASN A 53 9.31 4.16 13.61
CA ASN A 53 8.74 2.82 13.79
C ASN A 53 7.26 2.74 13.38
N SER A 54 6.49 3.80 13.64
CA SER A 54 5.09 3.91 13.22
C SER A 54 4.99 4.64 11.88
N SER A 55 5.48 3.99 10.82
CA SER A 55 5.37 4.48 9.44
C SER A 55 5.01 3.36 8.47
N TRP A 56 4.39 3.71 7.35
CA TRP A 56 4.02 2.76 6.30
C TRP A 56 5.25 2.06 5.73
N ILE A 57 6.34 2.79 5.51
CA ILE A 57 7.60 2.20 5.02
C ILE A 57 8.20 1.19 6.02
N ALA A 58 8.11 1.45 7.33
CA ALA A 58 8.54 0.50 8.35
C ALA A 58 7.66 -0.76 8.33
N PHE A 59 6.35 -0.63 8.10
CA PHE A 59 5.44 -1.76 7.92
C PHE A 59 5.77 -2.58 6.66
N CYS A 60 6.04 -1.95 5.52
CA CYS A 60 6.47 -2.63 4.30
C CYS A 60 7.79 -3.38 4.50
N ARG A 61 8.76 -2.74 5.14
CA ARG A 61 10.05 -3.34 5.49
C ARG A 61 9.88 -4.53 6.44
N LEU A 62 9.05 -4.42 7.46
CA LEU A 62 8.74 -5.53 8.37
C LEU A 62 8.09 -6.70 7.61
N SER A 63 7.13 -6.41 6.73
CA SER A 63 6.46 -7.41 5.90
C SER A 63 7.43 -8.14 4.97
N ARG A 64 8.38 -7.42 4.34
CA ARG A 64 9.45 -8.04 3.54
C ARG A 64 10.41 -8.87 4.38
N THR A 65 10.78 -8.37 5.56
CA THR A 65 11.72 -9.05 6.45
C THR A 65 11.18 -10.42 6.89
N ARG A 66 9.87 -10.59 7.04
CA ARG A 66 9.26 -11.91 7.30
C ARG A 66 9.61 -12.96 6.24
N ILE A 67 9.89 -12.52 5.01
CA ILE A 67 10.27 -13.38 3.88
C ILE A 67 11.79 -13.48 3.79
N THR A 68 12.49 -12.35 3.70
CA THR A 68 13.92 -12.28 3.39
C THR A 68 14.82 -12.49 4.61
N GLY A 69 14.34 -12.19 5.81
CA GLY A 69 15.10 -12.20 7.06
C GLY A 69 16.09 -11.04 7.21
N TYR A 70 16.68 -10.91 8.39
CA TYR A 70 17.71 -9.90 8.66
C TYR A 70 19.12 -10.39 8.31
N LYS A 71 19.96 -9.46 7.85
CA LYS A 71 21.42 -9.64 7.80
C LYS A 71 21.96 -9.83 9.22
N ARG A 72 23.06 -10.59 9.35
CA ARG A 72 23.72 -10.80 10.65
C ARG A 72 24.09 -9.45 11.27
N LYS A 73 23.90 -9.36 12.59
CA LYS A 73 24.18 -8.15 13.36
C LYS A 73 25.67 -7.79 13.27
N VAL A 74 25.96 -6.56 12.86
CA VAL A 74 27.30 -5.97 12.94
C VAL A 74 27.42 -5.30 14.32
N LEU A 75 28.50 -5.61 15.05
CA LEU A 75 28.77 -5.05 16.38
C LEU A 75 29.01 -3.53 16.26
N GLY A 76 28.49 -2.74 17.21
CA GLY A 76 28.71 -1.29 17.28
C GLY A 76 27.62 -0.39 16.70
N VAL A 77 26.61 -0.92 16.01
CA VAL A 77 25.47 -0.15 15.48
C VAL A 77 24.24 -0.35 16.38
N PRO A 78 23.51 0.71 16.80
CA PRO A 78 22.30 0.55 17.58
C PRO A 78 21.29 -0.30 16.81
N SER A 79 20.96 -1.47 17.35
CA SER A 79 19.90 -2.32 16.84
C SER A 79 18.56 -1.64 17.14
N GLU A 80 17.67 -1.56 16.16
CA GLU A 80 16.27 -1.21 16.42
C GLU A 80 15.71 -2.21 17.46
N LYS A 81 15.14 -1.67 18.55
CA LYS A 81 14.70 -2.42 19.73
C LYS A 81 13.44 -3.27 19.50
N LEU A 82 12.78 -3.11 18.34
CA LEU A 82 11.42 -3.61 18.12
C LEU A 82 11.34 -5.01 17.48
N SER A 83 12.44 -5.56 16.99
CA SER A 83 12.43 -6.87 16.34
C SER A 83 13.61 -7.73 16.78
N GLY A 84 13.29 -8.95 17.24
CA GLY A 84 14.26 -10.04 17.34
C GLY A 84 14.88 -10.35 15.99
N ASP A 85 15.96 -11.11 15.97
CA ASP A 85 16.58 -11.55 14.73
C ASP A 85 15.66 -12.57 14.04
N VAL A 86 15.27 -12.28 12.80
CA VAL A 86 14.34 -13.09 12.00
C VAL A 86 15.14 -13.79 10.91
N PRO A 87 15.21 -15.14 10.89
CA PRO A 87 15.85 -15.87 9.81
C PRO A 87 15.04 -15.76 8.52
N ARG A 88 15.67 -16.03 7.37
CA ARG A 88 14.97 -16.12 6.08
C ARG A 88 13.94 -17.26 6.15
N ALA A 89 12.76 -17.06 5.56
CA ALA A 89 11.74 -18.08 5.50
C ALA A 89 12.22 -19.33 4.74
N ARG A 90 11.70 -20.50 5.11
CA ARG A 90 11.98 -21.77 4.41
C ARG A 90 11.48 -21.68 2.97
N ILE A 91 12.22 -22.30 2.04
CA ILE A 91 11.90 -22.28 0.60
C ILE A 91 10.48 -22.80 0.32
N THR A 92 10.06 -23.87 1.01
CA THR A 92 8.69 -24.40 0.88
C THR A 92 7.64 -23.36 1.26
N ASN A 93 7.83 -22.65 2.38
CA ASN A 93 6.92 -21.60 2.80
C ASN A 93 6.90 -20.44 1.80
N ILE A 94 8.06 -20.02 1.29
CA ILE A 94 8.15 -18.99 0.24
C ILE A 94 7.38 -19.44 -1.01
N PHE A 95 7.57 -20.68 -1.48
CA PHE A 95 6.88 -21.19 -2.65
C PHE A 95 5.35 -21.17 -2.49
N PHE A 96 4.82 -21.71 -1.39
CA PHE A 96 3.38 -21.76 -1.18
C PHE A 96 2.77 -20.38 -0.93
N SER A 97 3.39 -19.55 -0.10
CA SER A 97 2.82 -18.25 0.32
C SER A 97 3.07 -17.10 -0.65
N GLU A 98 4.21 -17.10 -1.35
CA GLU A 98 4.64 -15.97 -2.20
C GLU A 98 4.50 -16.27 -3.70
N ILE A 99 4.45 -17.54 -4.11
CA ILE A 99 4.33 -17.93 -5.53
C ILE A 99 2.96 -18.55 -5.80
N LEU A 100 2.64 -19.69 -5.19
CA LEU A 100 1.43 -20.45 -5.51
C LEU A 100 0.15 -19.69 -5.14
N GLY A 101 0.07 -19.17 -3.91
CA GLY A 101 -1.12 -18.43 -3.45
C GLY A 101 -1.47 -17.23 -4.34
N PRO A 102 -0.53 -16.32 -4.62
CA PRO A 102 -0.78 -15.21 -5.54
C PRO A 102 -1.06 -15.65 -6.98
N LEU A 103 -0.45 -16.74 -7.47
CA LEU A 103 -0.74 -17.29 -8.81
C LEU A 103 -2.18 -17.80 -8.91
N VAL A 104 -2.68 -18.50 -7.89
CA VAL A 104 -4.09 -18.92 -7.83
C VAL A 104 -5.01 -17.71 -7.83
N LEU A 105 -4.66 -16.65 -7.09
CA LEU A 105 -5.44 -15.41 -7.10
C LEU A 105 -5.50 -14.78 -8.51
N VAL A 106 -4.37 -14.75 -9.23
CA VAL A 106 -4.33 -14.30 -10.64
C VAL A 106 -5.30 -15.14 -11.48
N ALA A 107 -5.26 -16.46 -11.39
CA ALA A 107 -6.15 -17.34 -12.14
C ALA A 107 -7.63 -17.06 -11.85
N VAL A 108 -8.00 -16.96 -10.56
CA VAL A 108 -9.38 -16.70 -10.11
C VAL A 108 -9.90 -15.34 -10.58
N THR A 109 -9.04 -14.32 -10.69
CA THR A 109 -9.45 -12.99 -11.18
C THR A 109 -9.41 -12.86 -12.70
N LEU A 110 -8.40 -13.45 -13.35
CA LEU A 110 -8.15 -13.29 -14.78
C LEU A 110 -9.13 -14.11 -15.63
N VAL A 111 -9.48 -15.33 -15.21
CA VAL A 111 -10.40 -16.18 -15.99
C VAL A 111 -11.77 -15.52 -16.17
N PRO A 112 -12.44 -14.99 -15.12
CA PRO A 112 -13.68 -14.22 -15.29
C PRO A 112 -13.52 -12.99 -16.19
N TYR A 113 -12.40 -12.27 -16.07
CA TYR A 113 -12.10 -11.11 -16.92
C TYR A 113 -11.99 -11.50 -18.40
N LEU A 114 -11.30 -12.59 -18.72
CA LEU A 114 -11.21 -13.10 -20.08
C LEU A 114 -12.56 -13.59 -20.59
N TYR A 115 -13.34 -14.26 -19.74
CA TYR A 115 -14.67 -14.74 -20.10
C TYR A 115 -15.62 -13.60 -20.51
N ILE A 116 -15.70 -12.52 -19.72
CA ILE A 116 -16.57 -11.40 -20.05
C ILE A 116 -16.10 -10.63 -21.29
N ASN A 117 -14.79 -10.65 -21.56
CA ASN A 117 -14.18 -9.95 -22.69
C ASN A 117 -13.97 -10.80 -23.94
N ALA A 118 -14.32 -12.09 -23.91
CA ALA A 118 -14.11 -13.02 -25.03
C ALA A 118 -14.84 -12.60 -26.32
N ARG A 119 -15.92 -11.82 -26.21
CA ARG A 119 -16.70 -11.30 -27.35
C ARG A 119 -16.58 -9.78 -27.53
N THR A 120 -15.71 -9.11 -26.77
CA THR A 120 -15.58 -7.65 -26.86
C THR A 120 -14.93 -7.24 -28.19
N GLY A 121 -15.60 -6.35 -28.93
CA GLY A 121 -15.14 -5.82 -30.22
C GLY A 121 -15.55 -6.65 -31.44
N VAL A 122 -16.26 -7.77 -31.25
CA VAL A 122 -16.80 -8.56 -32.37
C VAL A 122 -17.99 -7.81 -32.97
N THR A 123 -17.90 -7.46 -34.25
CA THR A 123 -18.97 -6.84 -35.04
C THR A 123 -19.16 -7.64 -36.32
N GLN A 124 -20.29 -7.43 -37.03
CA GLN A 124 -20.53 -8.11 -38.32
C GLN A 124 -19.39 -7.85 -39.35
N ASN A 125 -18.72 -6.69 -39.25
CA ASN A 125 -17.62 -6.29 -40.13
C ASN A 125 -16.22 -6.65 -39.59
N ASN A 126 -16.11 -7.08 -38.33
CA ASN A 126 -14.87 -7.56 -37.73
C ASN A 126 -15.17 -8.75 -36.80
N PRO A 127 -15.08 -9.99 -37.31
CA PRO A 127 -15.42 -11.18 -36.54
C PRO A 127 -14.34 -11.54 -35.50
N GLN A 128 -13.18 -10.88 -35.52
CA GLN A 128 -12.10 -11.18 -34.57
C GLN A 128 -12.28 -10.41 -33.26
N ALA A 129 -12.29 -11.14 -32.15
CA ALA A 129 -12.33 -10.56 -30.82
C ALA A 129 -11.05 -9.78 -30.52
N THR A 130 -11.18 -8.67 -29.79
CA THR A 130 -10.01 -7.90 -29.32
C THR A 130 -9.19 -8.69 -28.30
N ASN A 131 -7.86 -8.58 -28.36
CA ASN A 131 -6.98 -9.38 -27.50
C ASN A 131 -6.96 -8.88 -26.05
N ALA A 132 -7.87 -9.42 -25.24
CA ALA A 132 -8.06 -9.05 -23.83
C ALA A 132 -6.82 -9.33 -22.95
N LEU A 133 -6.00 -10.33 -23.31
CA LEU A 133 -4.76 -10.67 -22.60
C LEU A 133 -3.69 -9.58 -22.77
N ILE A 134 -3.52 -9.08 -24.00
CA ILE A 134 -2.57 -7.97 -24.26
C ILE A 134 -3.03 -6.71 -23.52
N ARG A 135 -4.34 -6.40 -23.57
CA ARG A 135 -4.93 -5.26 -22.85
C ARG A 135 -4.58 -5.29 -21.36
N ILE A 136 -4.90 -6.39 -20.69
CA ILE A 136 -4.65 -6.51 -19.24
C ILE A 136 -3.15 -6.57 -18.93
N GLY A 137 -2.34 -7.18 -19.80
CA GLY A 137 -0.89 -7.21 -19.66
C GLY A 137 -0.27 -5.81 -19.70
N ILE A 138 -0.69 -4.97 -20.64
CA ILE A 138 -0.24 -3.57 -20.72
C ILE A 138 -0.65 -2.81 -19.46
N VAL A 139 -1.93 -2.90 -19.07
CA VAL A 139 -2.47 -2.18 -17.91
C VAL A 139 -1.81 -2.65 -16.60
N ALA A 140 -1.49 -3.94 -16.47
CA ALA A 140 -0.82 -4.47 -15.28
C ALA A 140 0.67 -4.11 -15.21
N LEU A 141 1.39 -4.16 -16.33
CA LEU A 141 2.85 -3.97 -16.34
C LEU A 141 3.26 -2.50 -16.50
N ALA A 142 2.46 -1.66 -17.15
CA ALA A 142 2.79 -0.25 -17.36
C ALA A 142 3.04 0.52 -16.04
N PRO A 143 2.20 0.41 -14.98
CA PRO A 143 2.50 1.03 -13.69
C PRO A 143 3.81 0.56 -13.06
N ILE A 144 4.17 -0.72 -13.24
CA ILE A 144 5.44 -1.27 -12.73
C ILE A 144 6.61 -0.62 -13.44
N GLY A 145 6.55 -0.50 -14.77
CA GLY A 145 7.57 0.17 -15.57
C GLY A 145 7.72 1.65 -15.21
N VAL A 146 6.61 2.37 -15.02
CA VAL A 146 6.65 3.77 -14.59
C VAL A 146 7.23 3.91 -13.19
N ASN A 147 6.86 3.05 -12.24
CA ASN A 147 7.46 3.04 -10.91
C ASN A 147 8.97 2.78 -10.96
N ALA A 148 9.44 1.90 -11.84
CA ALA A 148 10.87 1.68 -12.07
C ALA A 148 11.56 2.91 -12.65
N GLY A 149 10.98 3.55 -13.68
CA GLY A 149 11.51 4.78 -14.25
C GLY A 149 11.59 5.92 -13.22
N VAL A 150 10.52 6.13 -12.46
CA VAL A 150 10.45 7.17 -11.41
C VAL A 150 11.45 6.88 -10.29
N ALA A 151 11.53 5.64 -9.80
CA ALA A 151 12.50 5.26 -8.78
C ALA A 151 13.93 5.50 -9.27
N GLY A 152 14.25 5.13 -10.52
CA GLY A 152 15.57 5.32 -11.11
C GLY A 152 15.93 6.80 -11.30
N ALA A 153 14.97 7.60 -11.80
CA ALA A 153 15.16 9.05 -11.97
C ALA A 153 15.37 9.76 -10.64
N MET A 154 14.55 9.46 -9.63
CA MET A 154 14.68 10.05 -8.29
C MET A 154 15.97 9.62 -7.60
N PHE A 155 16.43 8.38 -7.83
CA PHE A 155 17.72 7.91 -7.34
C PHE A 155 18.90 8.66 -7.99
N GLY A 156 18.88 8.81 -9.32
CA GLY A 156 19.89 9.60 -10.04
C GLY A 156 19.94 11.04 -9.52
N MET A 157 18.76 11.65 -9.34
CA MET A 157 18.64 12.97 -8.74
C MET A 157 19.21 13.01 -7.31
N ALA A 158 18.88 12.03 -6.47
CA ALA A 158 19.39 11.95 -5.10
C ALA A 158 20.92 11.82 -5.05
N CYS A 159 21.52 11.02 -5.93
CA CYS A 159 22.97 10.84 -5.98
C CYS A 159 23.72 12.09 -6.47
N CYS A 160 23.21 12.77 -7.51
CA CYS A 160 23.86 13.95 -8.08
C CYS A 160 23.61 15.22 -7.24
N MET A 161 22.40 15.40 -6.71
CA MET A 161 21.97 16.62 -6.03
C MET A 161 22.02 16.50 -4.50
N GLY A 162 22.10 15.29 -3.95
CA GLY A 162 22.15 15.03 -2.50
C GLY A 162 23.29 15.75 -1.77
N PRO A 163 24.54 15.72 -2.26
CA PRO A 163 25.65 16.44 -1.63
C PRO A 163 25.45 17.97 -1.64
N LEU A 164 24.88 18.51 -2.72
CA LEU A 164 24.67 19.95 -2.91
C LEU A 164 23.51 20.49 -2.07
N PHE A 165 22.35 19.82 -2.11
CA PHE A 165 21.13 20.30 -1.46
C PHE A 165 20.94 19.81 -0.03
N SER A 166 21.67 18.78 0.43
CA SER A 166 21.58 18.37 1.83
C SER A 166 22.11 19.43 2.81
N MET A 167 22.87 20.42 2.34
CA MET A 167 23.37 21.53 3.16
C MET A 167 22.31 22.63 3.35
N CYS A 168 21.48 22.90 2.34
CA CYS A 168 20.47 23.97 2.36
C CYS A 168 19.05 23.45 2.68
N CYS A 169 18.68 22.28 2.15
CA CYS A 169 17.33 21.74 2.19
C CYS A 169 17.23 20.50 3.09
N LYS A 170 17.00 20.70 4.39
CA LYS A 170 16.87 19.60 5.38
C LYS A 170 15.75 18.59 5.08
N LYS A 171 14.81 18.92 4.18
CA LYS A 171 13.68 18.07 3.76
C LYS A 171 13.85 17.49 2.35
N PHE A 172 15.00 17.64 1.70
CA PHE A 172 15.23 17.21 0.31
C PHE A 172 14.74 15.78 0.04
N GLY A 173 15.23 14.79 0.81
CA GLY A 173 14.82 13.40 0.61
C GLY A 173 13.32 13.14 0.85
N SER A 174 12.68 13.92 1.72
CA SER A 174 11.24 13.77 2.00
C SER A 174 10.42 14.27 0.83
N VAL A 175 10.90 15.34 0.17
CA VAL A 175 10.28 15.90 -1.03
C VAL A 175 10.42 14.95 -2.21
N LEU A 176 11.61 14.37 -2.45
CA LEU A 176 11.82 13.37 -3.49
C LEU A 176 10.91 12.16 -3.31
N ALA A 177 10.82 11.63 -2.09
CA ALA A 177 9.93 10.52 -1.77
C ALA A 177 8.46 10.90 -2.02
N ALA A 178 8.02 12.09 -1.58
CA ALA A 178 6.65 12.56 -1.78
C ALA A 178 6.30 12.70 -3.27
N ILE A 179 7.22 13.21 -4.10
CA ILE A 179 7.03 13.30 -5.56
C ILE A 179 6.89 11.90 -6.16
N ALA A 180 7.79 10.96 -5.80
CA ALA A 180 7.74 9.60 -6.32
C ALA A 180 6.41 8.90 -5.96
N HIS A 181 6.00 9.00 -4.70
CA HIS A 181 4.73 8.47 -4.22
C HIS A 181 3.52 9.13 -4.90
N GLY A 182 3.56 10.46 -5.10
CA GLY A 182 2.51 11.20 -5.81
C GLY A 182 2.36 10.76 -7.26
N ILE A 183 3.48 10.59 -7.98
CA ILE A 183 3.45 10.07 -9.36
C ILE A 183 2.85 8.66 -9.38
N ALA A 184 3.25 7.77 -8.46
CA ALA A 184 2.71 6.42 -8.40
C ALA A 184 1.17 6.39 -8.23
N VAL A 185 0.63 7.27 -7.37
CA VAL A 185 -0.84 7.41 -7.20
C VAL A 185 -1.49 7.97 -8.46
N ILE A 186 -0.96 9.04 -9.05
CA ILE A 186 -1.50 9.64 -10.28
C ILE A 186 -1.51 8.62 -11.42
N MET A 187 -0.45 7.83 -11.55
CA MET A 187 -0.36 6.80 -12.58
C MET A 187 -1.36 5.67 -12.38
N LEU A 188 -1.66 5.28 -11.14
CA LEU A 188 -2.72 4.31 -10.86
C LEU A 188 -4.10 4.84 -11.29
N LEU A 189 -4.39 6.13 -11.04
CA LEU A 189 -5.62 6.77 -11.49
C LEU A 189 -5.68 6.90 -13.02
N ALA A 190 -4.57 7.29 -13.67
CA ALA A 190 -4.50 7.36 -15.12
C ALA A 190 -4.73 5.98 -15.77
N ILE A 191 -4.20 4.91 -15.17
CA ILE A 191 -4.37 3.54 -15.67
C ILE A 191 -5.79 3.03 -15.46
N PHE A 192 -6.48 3.47 -14.41
CA PHE A 192 -7.92 3.25 -14.29
C PHE A 192 -8.69 3.85 -15.47
N GLU A 193 -8.41 5.10 -15.84
CA GLU A 193 -9.05 5.75 -17.00
C GLU A 193 -8.70 5.06 -18.33
N VAL A 194 -7.43 4.67 -18.51
CA VAL A 194 -7.01 3.89 -19.68
C VAL A 194 -7.76 2.56 -19.74
N MET A 195 -7.89 1.85 -18.61
CA MET A 195 -8.66 0.60 -18.56
C MET A 195 -10.14 0.84 -18.89
N PHE A 196 -10.71 1.93 -18.37
CA PHE A 196 -12.11 2.28 -18.61
C PHE A 196 -12.37 2.58 -20.10
N PHE A 197 -11.47 3.32 -20.73
CA PHE A 197 -11.48 3.59 -22.17
C PHE A 197 -11.34 2.29 -22.99
N LEU A 198 -10.36 1.44 -22.65
CA LEU A 198 -10.12 0.18 -23.34
C LEU A 198 -11.31 -0.80 -23.20
N GLU A 199 -12.10 -0.66 -22.13
CA GLU A 199 -13.35 -1.41 -21.89
C GLU A 199 -14.61 -0.75 -22.47
N ASN A 200 -14.45 0.20 -23.41
CA ASN A 200 -15.54 0.96 -24.04
C ASN A 200 -16.48 1.62 -23.01
N TRP A 201 -15.91 2.22 -21.96
CA TRP A 201 -16.67 2.91 -20.91
C TRP A 201 -17.65 2.00 -20.15
N SER A 202 -17.39 0.68 -20.14
CA SER A 202 -18.15 -0.28 -19.35
C SER A 202 -17.60 -0.40 -17.93
N PHE A 203 -18.31 0.18 -16.95
CA PHE A 203 -17.86 0.21 -15.56
C PHE A 203 -17.64 -1.20 -14.97
N PRO A 204 -18.55 -2.19 -15.14
CA PRO A 204 -18.34 -3.54 -14.59
C PRO A 204 -17.11 -4.24 -15.14
N ARG A 205 -16.83 -4.09 -16.44
CA ARG A 205 -15.65 -4.68 -17.09
C ARG A 205 -14.36 -3.98 -16.64
N CYS A 206 -14.41 -2.66 -16.50
CA CYS A 206 -13.30 -1.88 -15.95
C CYS A 206 -12.94 -2.34 -14.53
N VAL A 207 -13.93 -2.44 -13.62
CA VAL A 207 -13.70 -2.91 -12.25
C VAL A 207 -13.08 -4.31 -12.22
N LEU A 208 -13.61 -5.25 -13.01
CA LEU A 208 -13.06 -6.60 -13.10
C LEU A 208 -11.64 -6.61 -13.68
N GLY A 209 -11.37 -5.74 -14.64
CA GLY A 209 -10.06 -5.46 -15.19
C GLY A 209 -9.09 -4.96 -14.13
N MET A 210 -9.48 -3.98 -13.32
CA MET A 210 -8.65 -3.43 -12.24
C MET A 210 -8.35 -4.46 -11.15
N ILE A 211 -9.32 -5.33 -10.80
CA ILE A 211 -9.10 -6.44 -9.87
C ILE A 211 -8.06 -7.42 -10.42
N SER A 212 -8.20 -7.78 -11.71
CA SER A 212 -7.25 -8.68 -12.39
C SER A 212 -5.86 -8.07 -12.48
N MET A 213 -5.78 -6.78 -12.81
CA MET A 213 -4.55 -6.00 -12.85
C MET A 213 -3.84 -6.00 -11.49
N ALA A 214 -4.57 -5.72 -10.42
CA ALA A 214 -4.03 -5.70 -9.06
C ALA A 214 -3.51 -7.09 -8.63
N ALA A 215 -4.19 -8.17 -9.01
CA ALA A 215 -3.74 -9.53 -8.75
C ALA A 215 -2.43 -9.85 -9.49
N ILE A 216 -2.34 -9.49 -10.78
CA ILE A 216 -1.12 -9.68 -11.59
C ILE A 216 0.04 -8.87 -11.00
N GLN A 217 -0.17 -7.59 -10.69
CA GLN A 217 0.86 -6.74 -10.08
C GLN A 217 1.34 -7.30 -8.76
N ARG A 218 0.41 -7.74 -7.89
CA ARG A 218 0.75 -8.38 -6.62
C ARG A 218 1.61 -9.62 -6.85
N PHE A 219 1.27 -10.46 -7.81
CA PHE A 219 2.09 -11.63 -8.16
C PHE A 219 3.50 -11.22 -8.61
N VAL A 220 3.63 -10.25 -9.52
CA VAL A 220 4.95 -9.75 -9.98
C VAL A 220 5.76 -9.20 -8.80
N TYR A 221 5.16 -8.41 -7.90
CA TYR A 221 5.85 -7.88 -6.73
C TYR A 221 6.28 -8.98 -5.76
N LYS A 222 5.44 -10.00 -5.53
CA LYS A 222 5.84 -11.16 -4.71
C LYS A 222 6.98 -11.94 -5.35
N LEU A 223 6.99 -12.13 -6.67
CA LEU A 223 8.11 -12.75 -7.38
C LEU A 223 9.43 -11.96 -7.20
N ILE A 224 9.39 -10.63 -7.34
CA ILE A 224 10.55 -9.77 -7.10
C ILE A 224 11.06 -9.95 -5.66
N ILE A 225 10.16 -9.90 -4.68
CA ILE A 225 10.52 -10.03 -3.25
C ILE A 225 11.08 -11.42 -2.92
N ALA A 226 10.47 -12.48 -3.45
CA ALA A 226 10.84 -13.86 -3.13
C ALA A 226 12.16 -14.28 -3.79
N LEU A 227 12.34 -13.91 -5.06
CA LEU A 227 13.44 -14.42 -5.89
C LEU A 227 14.65 -13.49 -5.94
N ALA A 228 14.43 -12.17 -6.04
CA ALA A 228 15.51 -11.21 -6.29
C ALA A 228 16.02 -10.51 -5.01
N LEU A 229 15.19 -10.35 -3.98
CA LEU A 229 15.61 -9.64 -2.78
C LEU A 229 16.47 -10.50 -1.85
N THR A 230 17.59 -9.90 -1.42
CA THR A 230 18.45 -10.42 -0.36
C THR A 230 18.00 -9.91 1.01
N ARG A 231 18.60 -10.47 2.08
CA ARG A 231 18.31 -10.13 3.48
C ARG A 231 18.33 -8.62 3.74
N GLU A 232 17.44 -8.14 4.59
CA GLU A 232 17.28 -6.73 4.94
C GLU A 232 18.30 -6.31 6.02
N PHE A 233 18.74 -5.05 6.02
CA PHE A 233 19.45 -4.51 7.18
C PHE A 233 18.49 -4.30 8.35
N LYS A 234 19.02 -4.35 9.57
CA LYS A 234 18.23 -4.10 10.80
C LYS A 234 18.03 -2.61 11.09
N HIS A 235 18.84 -1.75 10.49
CA HIS A 235 18.66 -0.29 10.52
C HIS A 235 18.13 0.21 9.16
N ASP A 236 17.39 1.31 9.17
CA ASP A 236 16.74 1.88 7.98
C ASP A 236 17.67 2.71 7.06
N GLN A 237 18.98 2.50 7.15
CA GLN A 237 19.93 3.37 6.45
C GLN A 237 19.80 3.26 4.92
N SER A 238 19.44 2.09 4.37
CA SER A 238 19.34 1.92 2.90
C SER A 238 18.19 2.71 2.30
N ASN A 239 17.04 2.70 2.97
CA ASN A 239 15.89 3.52 2.60
C ASN A 239 16.23 5.03 2.68
N ILE A 240 16.89 5.47 3.75
CA ILE A 240 17.29 6.88 3.89
C ILE A 240 18.34 7.26 2.83
N ALA A 241 19.31 6.39 2.57
CA ALA A 241 20.35 6.62 1.57
C ALA A 241 19.76 6.72 0.15
N TRP A 242 18.71 5.96 -0.17
CA TRP A 242 17.99 6.04 -1.44
C TRP A 242 17.48 7.44 -1.74
N TRP A 243 16.80 8.06 -0.77
CA TRP A 243 16.19 9.38 -0.95
C TRP A 243 17.16 10.54 -0.77
N THR A 244 18.30 10.33 -0.10
CA THR A 244 19.27 11.39 0.21
C THR A 244 20.56 11.32 -0.61
N GLY A 245 20.80 10.22 -1.32
CA GLY A 245 22.04 9.95 -2.06
C GLY A 245 23.24 9.58 -1.18
N LYS A 246 23.06 9.46 0.14
CA LYS A 246 24.17 9.28 1.10
C LYS A 246 24.54 7.81 1.30
N TRP A 247 25.12 7.19 0.28
CA TRP A 247 25.51 5.77 0.30
C TRP A 247 26.86 5.49 0.99
N TYR A 248 27.73 6.50 1.12
CA TYR A 248 29.12 6.36 1.58
C TYR A 248 29.31 5.75 2.98
N ASN A 249 28.30 5.83 3.85
CA ASN A 249 28.38 5.28 5.21
C ASN A 249 28.16 3.76 5.30
N MET A 250 28.04 3.06 4.16
CA MET A 250 27.72 1.62 4.11
C MET A 250 28.92 0.71 3.76
N GLY A 251 30.13 1.25 3.62
CA GLY A 251 31.32 0.47 3.25
C GLY A 251 31.15 -0.26 1.92
N TRP A 252 31.56 -1.54 1.85
CA TRP A 252 31.42 -2.40 0.65
C TRP A 252 29.96 -2.62 0.19
N HIS A 253 28.99 -2.40 1.08
CA HIS A 253 27.58 -2.51 0.73
C HIS A 253 27.09 -1.34 -0.14
N SER A 254 27.84 -0.24 -0.22
CA SER A 254 27.49 0.91 -1.07
C SER A 254 27.33 0.57 -2.55
N LEU A 255 28.00 -0.50 -3.03
CA LEU A 255 27.92 -0.94 -4.44
C LEU A 255 26.72 -1.84 -4.73
N SER A 256 26.41 -2.78 -3.83
CA SER A 256 25.38 -3.80 -4.07
C SER A 256 24.00 -3.43 -3.54
N GLN A 257 23.92 -2.55 -2.54
CA GLN A 257 22.65 -2.17 -1.91
C GLN A 257 21.76 -1.27 -2.76
N PRO A 258 22.27 -0.34 -3.57
CA PRO A 258 21.41 0.45 -4.46
C PRO A 258 20.54 -0.42 -5.37
N GLY A 259 21.10 -1.46 -5.99
CA GLY A 259 20.32 -2.36 -6.86
C GLY A 259 19.21 -3.11 -6.12
N ARG A 260 19.49 -3.58 -4.90
CA ARG A 260 18.48 -4.19 -4.02
C ARG A 260 17.38 -3.19 -3.66
N GLU A 261 17.78 -1.99 -3.24
CA GLU A 261 16.85 -0.95 -2.81
C GLU A 261 15.99 -0.44 -3.97
N PHE A 262 16.53 -0.40 -5.19
CA PHE A 262 15.77 -0.12 -6.41
C PHE A 262 14.60 -1.08 -6.59
N LEU A 263 14.84 -2.39 -6.46
CA LEU A 263 13.78 -3.40 -6.53
C LEU A 263 12.77 -3.24 -5.40
N CYS A 264 13.22 -2.93 -4.17
CA CYS A 264 12.31 -2.60 -3.07
C CYS A 264 11.42 -1.41 -3.44
N LYS A 265 12.00 -0.33 -3.97
CA LYS A 265 11.32 0.93 -4.27
C LYS A 265 10.30 0.79 -5.40
N ILE A 266 10.56 -0.05 -6.40
CA ILE A 266 9.56 -0.41 -7.42
C ILE A 266 8.32 -1.02 -6.76
N THR A 267 8.51 -2.01 -5.89
CA THR A 267 7.38 -2.68 -5.21
C THR A 267 6.69 -1.75 -4.21
N GLU A 268 7.45 -0.93 -3.49
CA GLU A 268 6.92 0.04 -2.53
C GLU A 268 6.06 1.10 -3.21
N LEU A 269 6.50 1.69 -4.34
CA LEU A 269 5.67 2.66 -5.06
C LEU A 269 4.32 2.05 -5.50
N GLY A 270 4.34 0.79 -5.95
CA GLY A 270 3.12 0.05 -6.29
C GLY A 270 2.20 -0.20 -5.10
N TYR A 271 2.74 -0.73 -3.99
CA TYR A 271 1.96 -0.93 -2.76
C TYR A 271 1.45 0.39 -2.18
N PHE A 272 2.24 1.47 -2.24
CA PHE A 272 1.85 2.77 -1.75
C PHE A 272 0.63 3.29 -2.51
N ALA A 273 0.66 3.22 -3.84
CA ALA A 273 -0.47 3.68 -4.66
C ALA A 273 -1.74 2.88 -4.36
N GLY A 274 -1.64 1.56 -4.26
CA GLY A 274 -2.76 0.68 -3.91
C GLY A 274 -3.31 0.95 -2.51
N ASP A 275 -2.45 0.99 -1.49
CA ASP A 275 -2.84 1.22 -0.09
C ASP A 275 -3.41 2.63 0.10
N PHE A 276 -2.86 3.64 -0.59
CA PHE A 276 -3.36 5.01 -0.58
C PHE A 276 -4.79 5.06 -1.11
N VAL A 277 -5.03 4.54 -2.32
CA VAL A 277 -6.38 4.54 -2.93
C VAL A 277 -7.36 3.71 -2.10
N LEU A 278 -6.96 2.50 -1.68
CA LEU A 278 -7.82 1.62 -0.88
C LEU A 278 -8.19 2.24 0.47
N GLY A 279 -7.22 2.81 1.19
CA GLY A 279 -7.50 3.46 2.47
C GLY A 279 -8.45 4.64 2.33
N HIS A 280 -8.28 5.46 1.29
CA HIS A 280 -9.23 6.55 1.00
C HIS A 280 -10.63 6.02 0.68
N LEU A 281 -10.74 5.01 -0.20
CA LEU A 281 -12.03 4.42 -0.55
C LEU A 281 -12.76 3.85 0.68
N LEU A 282 -12.05 3.15 1.57
CA LEU A 282 -12.63 2.61 2.80
C LEU A 282 -13.09 3.71 3.75
N LEU A 283 -12.26 4.74 3.98
CA LEU A 283 -12.61 5.89 4.83
C LEU A 283 -13.80 6.67 4.28
N PHE A 284 -13.86 6.90 2.96
CA PHE A 284 -15.02 7.53 2.33
C PHE A 284 -16.27 6.65 2.40
N ALA A 285 -16.16 5.33 2.23
CA ALA A 285 -17.30 4.41 2.36
C ALA A 285 -17.89 4.38 3.77
N MET A 286 -17.09 4.65 4.81
CA MET A 286 -17.55 4.75 6.20
C MET A 286 -18.22 6.08 6.53
N LEU A 287 -17.89 7.15 5.81
CA LEU A 287 -18.36 8.52 6.11
C LEU A 287 -19.90 8.63 6.20
N PRO A 288 -20.72 8.02 5.32
CA PRO A 288 -22.18 8.07 5.47
C PRO A 288 -22.68 7.49 6.79
N SER A 289 -22.04 6.44 7.31
CA SER A 289 -22.43 5.84 8.58
C SER A 289 -22.14 6.78 9.76
N LEU A 290 -21.09 7.60 9.66
CA LEU A 290 -20.73 8.61 10.66
C LEU A 290 -21.75 9.75 10.76
N CYS A 291 -22.48 10.02 9.68
CA CYS A 291 -23.51 11.07 9.64
C CYS A 291 -24.81 10.67 10.36
N VAL A 292 -24.98 9.40 10.74
CA VAL A 292 -26.15 8.93 11.48
C VAL A 292 -26.08 9.45 12.92
N PRO A 293 -27.12 10.15 13.43
CA PRO A 293 -27.09 10.69 14.78
C PRO A 293 -26.98 9.56 15.82
N TYR A 294 -26.15 9.77 16.84
CA TYR A 294 -25.89 8.81 17.93
C TYR A 294 -25.27 7.46 17.52
N ILE A 295 -24.67 7.38 16.32
CA ILE A 295 -24.01 6.15 15.84
C ILE A 295 -22.86 5.71 16.75
N ASP A 296 -22.13 6.66 17.33
CA ASP A 296 -21.06 6.44 18.30
C ASP A 296 -21.54 5.67 19.53
N ARG A 297 -22.72 6.05 20.06
CA ARG A 297 -23.37 5.40 21.20
C ARG A 297 -23.87 4.02 20.81
N PHE A 298 -24.53 3.89 19.66
CA PHE A 298 -25.05 2.62 19.16
C PHE A 298 -23.91 1.61 18.97
N HIS A 299 -22.83 2.05 18.32
CA HIS A 299 -21.65 1.24 18.08
C HIS A 299 -20.98 0.78 19.38
N SER A 300 -20.78 1.69 20.34
CA SER A 300 -20.18 1.37 21.64
C SER A 300 -21.04 0.39 22.46
N VAL A 301 -22.37 0.52 22.41
CA VAL A 301 -23.29 -0.40 23.10
C VAL A 301 -23.20 -1.81 22.52
N ILE A 302 -23.15 -1.94 21.18
CA ILE A 302 -22.99 -3.23 20.51
C ILE A 302 -21.61 -3.85 20.81
N LEU A 303 -20.55 -3.05 20.71
CA LEU A 303 -19.18 -3.56 20.83
C LEU A 303 -18.87 -4.07 22.24
N PHE A 304 -19.29 -3.32 23.26
CA PHE A 304 -18.96 -3.61 24.65
C PHE A 304 -20.10 -4.25 25.46
N TRP A 305 -21.25 -4.51 24.83
CA TRP A 305 -22.46 -5.01 25.50
C TRP A 305 -22.83 -4.18 26.75
N LEU A 306 -22.55 -2.87 26.71
CA LEU A 306 -22.78 -1.97 27.83
C LEU A 306 -24.24 -1.58 27.88
N ARG A 307 -24.82 -1.54 29.09
CA ARG A 307 -26.12 -0.90 29.29
C ARG A 307 -26.02 0.57 28.87
N PRO A 308 -27.05 1.16 28.24
CA PRO A 308 -27.04 2.57 27.81
C PRO A 308 -26.68 3.57 28.92
N SER A 309 -26.88 3.21 30.19
CA SER A 309 -26.53 4.02 31.37
C SER A 309 -25.04 3.96 31.79
N ARG A 310 -24.24 3.03 31.27
CA ARG A 310 -22.81 2.86 31.56
C ARG A 310 -21.95 3.04 30.30
N GLN A 311 -22.18 4.12 29.57
CA GLN A 311 -21.39 4.46 28.39
C GLN A 311 -19.97 4.89 28.75
N ILE A 312 -19.02 4.56 27.87
CA ILE A 312 -17.63 5.01 27.97
C ILE A 312 -17.63 6.52 27.74
N ARG A 313 -17.30 7.27 28.79
CA ARG A 313 -17.13 8.72 28.67
C ARG A 313 -15.81 8.99 27.96
N PRO A 314 -15.74 10.00 27.06
CA PRO A 314 -14.46 10.42 26.50
C PRO A 314 -13.49 10.78 27.64
N PRO A 315 -12.19 10.48 27.48
CA PRO A 315 -11.21 10.72 28.54
C PRO A 315 -11.18 12.19 28.92
N ILE A 316 -11.24 12.48 30.23
CA ILE A 316 -11.14 13.84 30.75
C ILE A 316 -9.68 14.27 30.63
N TYR A 317 -9.41 15.20 29.71
CA TYR A 317 -8.07 15.73 29.53
C TYR A 317 -7.77 16.82 30.56
N SER A 318 -6.55 16.80 31.10
CA SER A 318 -6.03 17.93 31.89
C SER A 318 -5.90 19.18 31.02
N LEU A 319 -5.95 20.37 31.64
CA LEU A 319 -5.72 21.65 30.96
C LEU A 319 -4.40 21.68 30.17
N LYS A 320 -3.36 21.02 30.69
CA LYS A 320 -2.05 20.88 30.04
C LYS A 320 -2.13 20.03 28.75
N GLN A 321 -2.86 18.92 28.78
CA GLN A 321 -3.07 18.06 27.60
C GLN A 321 -3.92 18.78 26.54
N SER A 322 -4.98 19.47 26.95
CA SER A 322 -5.82 20.27 26.04
C SER A 322 -5.03 21.39 25.37
N LYS A 323 -4.17 22.11 26.11
CA LYS A 323 -3.29 23.16 25.57
C LYS A 323 -2.25 22.61 24.59
N LEU A 324 -1.73 21.40 24.84
CA LEU A 324 -0.77 20.73 23.95
C LEU A 324 -1.43 20.25 22.65
N ARG A 325 -2.64 19.68 22.72
CA ARG A 325 -3.40 19.26 21.53
C ARG A 325 -3.78 20.45 20.65
N ARG A 326 -4.14 21.60 21.24
CA ARG A 326 -4.48 22.82 20.50
C ARG A 326 -3.28 23.45 19.75
N ARG A 327 -2.05 23.09 20.14
CA ARG A 327 -0.79 23.53 19.50
C ARG A 327 -0.27 22.55 18.43
N ARG A 328 -0.86 21.36 18.27
CA ARG A 328 -0.42 20.28 17.36
C ARG A 328 -1.43 19.99 16.27
#